data_AF-E4YXU0-F1
#
_entry.id   AF-E4YXU0-F1
#
_cell.length_a   1.000
_cell.length_b   1.000
_cell.length_c   1.000
_cell.angle_alpha   90.00
_cell.angle_beta   90.00
_cell.angle_gamma   90.00
#
_symmetry.space_group_name_H-M   'P 1'
#
loop_
_entity.id
_entity.type
_entity.pdbx_description
1 polymer ?
#
loop_
_entity_poly.entity_id
_entity_poly.type
_entity_poly.pdbx_seq_one_letter_code
_entity_poly.pdbx_strand_id
1 'polypeptide(L)'
;MSMERPVYKLTTQNPGTEPTAEAAAALAAGSIIFRQIDAEYSTALLGHALELFAFADRYRKEYHYSIPEVAKFYKSWSGYNDELCWAAGWLYRASEIEYFSETARGYYKSLKCDYASSSISWDDKSLLVHLHMAQIFKEDETYRNNVAREADALIIKHNKTPKGLLFNPEISKWGSLRYASNWAYFLLGAARLDPPLPNHKEYYELAIGQLGYALGDTGRSFVVGFGKNPPTQPHHRSSSCSPGEDCSSMGEDTSRPNHFILFGALVGGPNGNDQYADSRSDYIANEVAIDYNAGFQGAIAGWKCYAMGHKCWHLG
;
A
#
# COMPACT_ATOMS: atom_id res chain seq x y z
N MET A 1 -11.25 18.96 19.21
CA MET A 1 -9.78 18.92 19.42
C MET A 1 -9.33 20.33 19.76
N SER A 2 -8.62 20.51 20.87
CA SER A 2 -8.20 21.83 21.39
C SER A 2 -6.68 21.99 21.57
N MET A 3 -5.91 20.93 21.31
CA MET A 3 -4.44 20.97 21.35
C MET A 3 -3.86 21.69 20.12
N GLU A 4 -2.61 22.16 20.23
CA GLU A 4 -1.86 22.68 19.09
C GLU A 4 -1.66 21.61 18.01
N ARG A 5 -1.70 22.04 16.75
CA ARG A 5 -1.51 21.19 15.56
C ARG A 5 -0.40 21.79 14.70
N PRO A 6 0.88 21.61 15.07
CA PRO A 6 2.00 22.19 14.36
C PRO A 6 2.04 21.67 12.91
N VAL A 7 2.47 22.53 12.00
CA VAL A 7 2.67 22.21 10.59
C VAL A 7 4.17 22.11 10.31
N TYR A 8 4.59 20.93 9.85
CA TYR A 8 5.95 20.70 9.38
C TYR A 8 5.97 20.73 7.85
N LYS A 9 7.07 21.21 7.27
CA LYS A 9 7.25 21.28 5.82
C LYS A 9 8.67 20.91 5.43
N LEU A 10 8.80 20.33 4.24
CA LEU A 10 10.07 20.06 3.61
C LEU A 10 10.48 21.24 2.73
N THR A 11 11.77 21.54 2.73
CA THR A 11 12.35 22.70 2.02
C THR A 11 13.70 22.31 1.46
N THR A 12 14.33 23.15 0.63
CA THR A 12 15.66 22.88 0.11
C THR A 12 16.73 22.78 1.22
N GLN A 13 16.52 23.41 2.38
CA GLN A 13 17.41 23.31 3.55
C GLN A 13 17.09 22.09 4.43
N ASN A 14 15.82 21.68 4.46
CA ASN A 14 15.33 20.52 5.21
C ASN A 14 14.52 19.61 4.26
N PRO A 15 15.17 18.90 3.33
CA PRO A 15 14.46 18.13 2.31
C PRO A 15 14.04 16.75 2.84
N GLY A 16 13.15 16.08 2.11
CA GLY A 16 12.67 14.75 2.43
C GLY A 16 12.20 14.05 1.17
N THR A 17 13.03 13.14 0.66
CA THR A 17 12.83 12.52 -0.65
C THR A 17 11.57 11.68 -0.69
N GLU A 18 11.36 10.83 0.32
CA GLU A 18 10.32 9.79 0.35
C GLU A 18 8.92 10.37 0.22
N PRO A 19 8.44 11.23 1.16
CA PRO A 19 7.09 11.77 1.06
C PRO A 19 6.92 12.68 -0.16
N THR A 20 7.98 13.30 -0.66
CA THR A 20 7.90 14.21 -1.80
C THR A 20 7.81 13.44 -3.13
N ALA A 21 8.61 12.39 -3.29
CA ALA A 21 8.54 11.49 -4.43
C ALA A 21 7.26 10.64 -4.40
N GLU A 22 6.79 10.20 -3.22
CA GLU A 22 5.51 9.51 -3.11
C GLU A 22 4.33 10.42 -3.48
N ALA A 23 4.36 11.69 -3.06
CA ALA A 23 3.37 12.67 -3.47
C ALA A 23 3.42 12.90 -5.00
N ALA A 24 4.61 12.95 -5.60
CA ALA A 24 4.75 13.03 -7.05
C ALA A 24 4.12 11.81 -7.75
N ALA A 25 4.40 10.60 -7.27
CA ALA A 25 3.81 9.37 -7.81
C ALA A 25 2.27 9.36 -7.70
N ALA A 26 1.73 9.76 -6.53
CA ALA A 26 0.29 9.82 -6.30
C ALA A 26 -0.41 10.85 -7.21
N LEU A 27 0.16 12.04 -7.38
CA LEU A 27 -0.38 13.08 -8.26
C LEU A 27 -0.29 12.67 -9.74
N ALA A 28 0.82 12.03 -10.15
CA ALA A 28 0.97 11.49 -11.50
C ALA A 28 -0.08 10.40 -11.77
N ALA A 29 -0.27 9.45 -10.86
CA ALA A 29 -1.33 8.44 -10.96
C ALA A 29 -2.73 9.06 -11.00
N GLY A 30 -2.99 10.07 -10.17
CA GLY A 30 -4.23 10.84 -10.18
C GLY A 30 -4.51 11.52 -11.51
N SER A 31 -3.49 12.13 -12.14
CA SER A 31 -3.63 12.76 -13.46
C SER A 31 -4.12 11.79 -14.54
N ILE A 32 -3.72 10.51 -14.48
CA ILE A 32 -4.21 9.49 -15.41
C ILE A 32 -5.71 9.26 -15.22
N ILE A 33 -6.18 9.16 -13.98
CA ILE A 33 -7.59 8.93 -13.66
C ILE A 33 -8.46 10.10 -14.12
N PHE A 34 -8.02 11.33 -13.86
CA PHE A 34 -8.80 12.53 -14.16
C PHE A 34 -8.70 12.97 -15.63
N ARG A 35 -7.78 12.42 -16.44
CA ARG A 35 -7.54 12.86 -17.82
C ARG A 35 -8.79 13.01 -18.67
N GLN A 36 -9.75 12.08 -18.54
CA GLN A 36 -10.99 12.08 -19.31
C GLN A 36 -12.19 12.67 -18.55
N ILE A 37 -12.07 12.86 -17.23
CA ILE A 37 -13.14 13.33 -16.33
C ILE A 37 -13.04 14.85 -16.13
N ASP A 38 -11.83 15.33 -15.89
CA ASP A 38 -11.48 16.72 -15.62
C ASP A 38 -10.05 16.99 -16.10
N ALA A 39 -9.93 17.46 -17.34
CA ALA A 39 -8.64 17.68 -18.00
C ALA A 39 -7.83 18.83 -17.36
N GLU A 40 -8.49 19.85 -16.81
CA GLU A 40 -7.83 20.97 -16.14
C GLU A 40 -7.20 20.48 -14.83
N TYR A 41 -7.97 19.75 -14.03
CA TYR A 41 -7.45 19.17 -12.79
C TYR A 41 -6.36 18.12 -13.06
N SER A 42 -6.54 17.27 -14.08
CA SER A 42 -5.50 16.34 -14.54
C SER A 42 -4.18 17.06 -14.86
N THR A 43 -4.26 18.20 -15.56
CA THR A 43 -3.08 19.00 -15.92
C THR A 43 -2.43 19.60 -14.67
N ALA A 44 -3.22 20.12 -13.72
CA ALA A 44 -2.71 20.65 -12.46
C ALA A 44 -2.00 19.56 -11.61
N LEU A 45 -2.59 18.36 -11.53
CA LEU A 45 -1.99 17.22 -10.84
C LEU A 45 -0.63 16.84 -11.46
N LEU A 46 -0.56 16.70 -12.79
CA LEU A 46 0.69 16.35 -13.47
C LEU A 46 1.74 17.46 -13.31
N GLY A 47 1.34 18.73 -13.39
CA GLY A 47 2.24 19.87 -13.15
C GLY A 47 2.91 19.80 -11.77
N HIS A 48 2.12 19.60 -10.71
CA HIS A 48 2.66 19.45 -9.36
C HIS A 48 3.48 18.17 -9.18
N ALA A 49 3.11 17.07 -9.84
CA ALA A 49 3.90 15.84 -9.81
C ALA A 49 5.34 16.06 -10.33
N LEU A 50 5.47 16.81 -11.44
CA LEU A 50 6.77 17.15 -12.02
C LEU A 50 7.60 18.04 -11.09
N GLU A 51 6.98 19.06 -10.47
CA GLU A 51 7.63 19.97 -9.52
C GLU A 51 8.15 19.21 -8.28
N LEU A 52 7.32 18.34 -7.71
CA LEU A 52 7.66 17.56 -6.53
C LEU A 52 8.75 16.53 -6.82
N PHE A 53 8.68 15.85 -7.97
CA PHE A 53 9.75 14.92 -8.35
C PHE A 53 11.08 15.64 -8.56
N ALA A 54 11.08 16.77 -9.26
CA ALA A 54 12.29 17.57 -9.44
C ALA A 54 12.89 18.03 -8.10
N PHE A 55 12.05 18.39 -7.11
CA PHE A 55 12.51 18.70 -5.76
C PHE A 55 13.10 17.47 -5.06
N ALA A 56 12.39 16.34 -5.05
CA ALA A 56 12.83 15.11 -4.40
C ALA A 56 14.16 14.61 -4.97
N ASP A 57 14.29 14.63 -6.29
CA ASP A 57 15.47 14.13 -6.97
C ASP A 57 16.69 15.05 -6.79
N ARG A 58 16.48 16.37 -6.80
CA ARG A 58 17.56 17.34 -6.63
C ARG A 58 18.06 17.44 -5.18
N TYR A 59 17.18 17.27 -4.21
CA TYR A 59 17.48 17.45 -2.79
C TYR A 59 17.27 16.15 -2.02
N ARG A 60 18.10 15.14 -2.31
CA ARG A 60 17.92 13.81 -1.72
C ARG A 60 18.36 13.76 -0.25
N LYS A 61 17.43 13.39 0.64
CA LYS A 61 17.66 13.14 2.06
C LYS A 61 16.47 12.39 2.64
N GLU A 62 16.70 11.46 3.56
CA GLU A 62 15.60 10.82 4.28
C GLU A 62 14.86 11.86 5.14
N TYR A 63 13.54 11.96 4.96
CA TYR A 63 12.73 13.05 5.51
C TYR A 63 12.79 13.16 7.04
N HIS A 64 12.98 12.03 7.73
CA HIS A 64 13.02 11.98 9.18
C HIS A 64 14.30 12.63 9.77
N TYR A 65 15.35 12.86 8.97
CA TYR A 65 16.48 13.70 9.39
C TYR A 65 16.21 15.21 9.24
N SER A 66 15.16 15.58 8.54
CA SER A 66 14.71 16.97 8.37
C SER A 66 13.58 17.32 9.31
N ILE A 67 12.76 16.33 9.69
CA ILE A 67 11.70 16.46 10.70
C ILE A 67 11.82 15.28 11.69
N PRO A 68 12.74 15.34 12.67
CA PRO A 68 13.02 14.22 13.58
C PRO A 68 11.81 13.68 14.36
N GLU A 69 10.79 14.51 14.58
CA GLU A 69 9.56 14.17 15.29
C GLU A 69 8.78 13.04 14.61
N VAL A 70 8.87 12.92 13.28
CA VAL A 70 8.13 11.90 12.52
C VAL A 70 8.69 10.50 12.75
N ALA A 71 9.97 10.37 13.11
CA ALA A 71 10.67 9.10 13.28
C ALA A 71 10.08 8.20 14.38
N LYS A 72 9.21 8.76 15.24
CA LYS A 72 8.48 8.01 16.27
C LYS A 72 7.24 7.30 15.74
N PHE A 73 6.80 7.65 14.53
CA PHE A 73 5.55 7.16 13.93
C PHE A 73 5.84 6.49 12.59
N TYR A 74 6.32 7.28 11.62
CA TYR A 74 6.70 6.86 10.29
C TYR A 74 8.15 7.26 10.15
N LYS A 75 9.07 6.32 10.34
CA LYS A 75 10.49 6.50 10.10
C LYS A 75 10.83 5.81 8.79
N SER A 76 11.64 6.45 7.95
CA SER A 76 12.20 5.75 6.79
C SER A 76 13.15 4.64 7.26
N TRP A 77 12.88 3.40 6.88
CA TRP A 77 13.78 2.26 7.14
C TRP A 77 14.41 1.71 5.86
N SER A 78 13.68 1.75 4.75
CA SER A 78 14.12 1.32 3.42
C SER A 78 15.01 2.35 2.69
N GLY A 79 14.94 3.63 3.08
CA GLY A 79 15.57 4.74 2.38
C GLY A 79 14.59 5.45 1.45
N TYR A 80 15.08 5.97 0.32
CA TYR A 80 14.24 6.73 -0.63
C TYR A 80 14.40 6.30 -2.11
N ASN A 81 15.19 5.25 -2.34
CA ASN A 81 15.58 4.87 -3.70
C ASN A 81 14.38 4.31 -4.46
N ASP A 82 13.57 3.50 -3.80
CA ASP A 82 12.37 2.92 -4.35
C ASP A 82 11.28 3.97 -4.60
N GLU A 83 11.15 5.02 -3.78
CA GLU A 83 10.26 6.16 -4.07
C GLU A 83 10.67 6.90 -5.35
N LEU A 84 11.97 7.13 -5.57
CA LEU A 84 12.45 7.78 -6.79
C LEU A 84 12.17 6.90 -8.02
N CYS A 85 12.43 5.59 -7.93
CA CYS A 85 12.11 4.63 -8.99
C CYS A 85 10.60 4.58 -9.28
N TRP A 86 9.79 4.55 -8.24
CA TRP A 86 8.33 4.54 -8.32
C TRP A 86 7.76 5.80 -8.97
N ALA A 87 8.19 6.96 -8.50
CA ALA A 87 7.75 8.25 -9.02
C ALA A 87 8.15 8.45 -10.48
N ALA A 88 9.40 8.10 -10.86
CA ALA A 88 9.84 8.18 -12.26
C ALA A 88 8.97 7.31 -13.18
N GLY A 89 8.67 6.07 -12.77
CA GLY A 89 7.78 5.18 -13.52
C GLY A 89 6.36 5.74 -13.67
N TRP A 90 5.78 6.30 -12.61
CA TRP A 90 4.45 6.94 -12.68
C TRP A 90 4.43 8.19 -13.54
N LEU A 91 5.47 9.03 -13.46
CA LEU A 91 5.61 10.19 -14.32
C LEU A 91 5.70 9.81 -15.79
N TYR A 92 6.51 8.80 -16.14
CA TYR A 92 6.53 8.30 -17.51
C TYR A 92 5.15 7.80 -17.95
N ARG A 93 4.49 6.98 -17.12
CA ARG A 93 3.14 6.47 -17.43
C ARG A 93 2.10 7.58 -17.59
N ALA A 94 2.25 8.68 -16.85
CA ALA A 94 1.33 9.81 -16.91
C ALA A 94 1.62 10.76 -18.08
N SER A 95 2.89 11.05 -18.35
CA SER A 95 3.26 12.11 -19.29
C SER A 95 3.70 11.62 -20.66
N GLU A 96 4.10 10.36 -20.79
CA GLU A 96 4.72 9.77 -22.00
C GLU A 96 5.98 10.55 -22.47
N ILE A 97 6.64 11.26 -21.54
CA ILE A 97 7.86 12.02 -21.84
C ILE A 97 9.06 11.08 -21.71
N GLU A 98 9.85 10.95 -22.77
CA GLU A 98 10.99 10.02 -22.85
C GLU A 98 12.02 10.22 -21.73
N TYR A 99 12.24 11.44 -21.27
CA TYR A 99 13.12 11.72 -20.13
C TYR A 99 12.78 10.87 -18.89
N PHE A 100 11.49 10.66 -18.59
CA PHE A 100 11.10 9.83 -17.46
C PHE A 100 11.21 8.32 -17.74
N SER A 101 11.12 7.90 -19.01
CA SER A 101 11.43 6.53 -19.43
C SER A 101 12.90 6.22 -19.16
N GLU A 102 13.80 7.07 -19.65
CA GLU A 102 15.25 6.95 -19.41
C GLU A 102 15.58 7.02 -17.92
N THR A 103 14.94 7.94 -17.18
CA THR A 103 15.14 8.10 -15.73
C THR A 103 14.70 6.86 -14.97
N ALA A 104 13.51 6.32 -15.25
CA ALA A 104 13.02 5.12 -14.58
C ALA A 104 13.92 3.91 -14.85
N ARG A 105 14.32 3.68 -16.11
CA ARG A 105 15.24 2.60 -16.49
C ARG A 105 16.63 2.77 -15.88
N GLY A 106 17.15 4.00 -15.85
CA GLY A 106 18.42 4.35 -15.25
C GLY A 106 18.44 4.11 -13.75
N TYR A 107 17.45 4.65 -13.02
CA TYR A 107 17.32 4.49 -11.58
C TYR A 107 17.13 3.05 -11.17
N TYR A 108 16.36 2.28 -11.94
CA TYR A 108 16.15 0.86 -11.64
C TYR A 108 17.47 0.11 -11.40
N LYS A 109 18.51 0.43 -12.19
CA LYS A 109 19.85 -0.13 -12.02
C LYS A 109 20.70 0.67 -11.03
N SER A 110 20.78 2.00 -11.17
CA SER A 110 21.73 2.81 -10.42
C SER A 110 21.37 2.95 -8.93
N LEU A 111 20.08 2.88 -8.60
CA LEU A 111 19.58 2.96 -7.22
C LEU A 111 19.29 1.58 -6.61
N LYS A 112 19.62 0.50 -7.33
CA LYS A 112 19.41 -0.90 -6.91
C LYS A 112 17.93 -1.25 -6.68
N CYS A 113 17.01 -0.65 -7.43
CA CYS A 113 15.60 -1.01 -7.40
C CYS A 113 15.31 -2.32 -8.16
N ASP A 114 16.33 -2.96 -8.73
CA ASP A 114 16.33 -4.31 -9.28
C ASP A 114 16.44 -5.41 -8.21
N TYR A 115 16.82 -5.02 -6.99
CA TYR A 115 16.65 -5.79 -5.77
C TYR A 115 15.34 -5.39 -5.09
N ALA A 116 14.53 -6.38 -4.70
CA ALA A 116 13.35 -6.15 -3.90
C ALA A 116 13.52 -6.71 -2.49
N SER A 117 13.02 -5.97 -1.51
CA SER A 117 12.68 -6.59 -0.24
C SER A 117 11.45 -7.48 -0.42
N SER A 118 11.22 -8.38 0.55
CA SER A 118 9.99 -9.17 0.59
C SER A 118 8.77 -8.40 1.11
N SER A 119 8.90 -7.09 1.34
CA SER A 119 7.88 -6.23 1.94
C SER A 119 7.14 -5.40 0.89
N ILE A 120 5.89 -5.05 1.18
CA ILE A 120 5.16 -3.98 0.48
C ILE A 120 4.44 -3.15 1.54
N SER A 121 4.77 -1.88 1.64
CA SER A 121 4.20 -0.95 2.62
C SER A 121 4.32 0.50 2.16
N TRP A 122 3.93 1.42 3.04
CA TRP A 122 4.17 2.85 2.83
C TRP A 122 5.66 3.21 2.80
N ASP A 123 6.52 2.41 3.46
CA ASP A 123 7.97 2.62 3.54
C ASP A 123 8.72 1.93 2.41
N ASP A 124 8.21 0.82 1.89
CA ASP A 124 8.91 0.03 0.88
C ASP A 124 7.96 -0.42 -0.21
N LYS A 125 8.29 -0.07 -1.45
CA LYS A 125 7.52 -0.40 -2.64
C LYS A 125 8.34 -1.11 -3.71
N SER A 126 9.47 -1.71 -3.38
CA SER A 126 10.37 -2.33 -4.36
C SER A 126 9.67 -3.40 -5.22
N LEU A 127 8.78 -4.20 -4.63
CA LEU A 127 7.97 -5.18 -5.39
C LEU A 127 6.99 -4.50 -6.35
N LEU A 128 6.38 -3.38 -5.94
CA LEU A 128 5.48 -2.61 -6.79
C LEU A 128 6.26 -1.89 -7.90
N VAL A 129 7.50 -1.47 -7.65
CA VAL A 129 8.40 -0.95 -8.69
C VAL A 129 8.64 -2.01 -9.75
N HIS A 130 8.99 -3.26 -9.39
CA HIS A 130 9.12 -4.34 -10.37
C HIS A 130 7.86 -4.52 -11.22
N LEU A 131 6.70 -4.60 -10.56
CA LEU A 131 5.42 -4.77 -11.24
C LEU A 131 5.12 -3.62 -12.20
N HIS A 132 5.33 -2.39 -11.75
CA HIS A 132 5.06 -1.19 -12.55
C HIS A 132 6.01 -1.10 -13.75
N MET A 133 7.30 -1.39 -13.56
CA MET A 133 8.28 -1.44 -14.65
C MET A 133 7.90 -2.50 -15.70
N ALA A 134 7.45 -3.68 -15.26
CA ALA A 134 6.97 -4.73 -16.17
C ALA A 134 5.68 -4.34 -16.93
N GLN A 135 4.85 -3.47 -16.35
CA GLN A 135 3.63 -2.97 -17.00
C GLN A 135 3.90 -1.88 -18.05
N ILE A 136 4.87 -1.00 -17.79
CA ILE A 136 5.20 0.13 -18.68
C ILE A 136 6.19 -0.27 -19.79
N PHE A 137 7.12 -1.19 -19.52
CA PHE A 137 8.15 -1.67 -20.45
C PHE A 137 7.95 -3.15 -20.79
N LYS A 138 6.81 -3.46 -21.42
CA LYS A 138 6.33 -4.84 -21.61
C LYS A 138 7.26 -5.71 -22.45
N GLU A 139 8.01 -5.09 -23.34
CA GLU A 139 8.99 -5.71 -24.23
C GLU A 139 10.30 -6.09 -23.54
N ASP A 140 10.56 -5.57 -22.33
CA ASP A 140 11.77 -5.86 -21.57
C ASP A 140 11.52 -6.98 -20.57
N GLU A 141 11.96 -8.18 -20.93
CA GLU A 141 11.80 -9.39 -20.10
C GLU A 141 12.52 -9.28 -18.75
N THR A 142 13.47 -8.36 -18.57
CA THR A 142 14.17 -8.16 -17.29
C THR A 142 13.18 -7.87 -16.17
N TYR A 143 12.24 -6.94 -16.38
CA TYR A 143 11.28 -6.55 -15.35
C TYR A 143 10.27 -7.66 -15.09
N ARG A 144 9.79 -8.33 -16.14
CA ARG A 144 8.86 -9.45 -16.05
C ARG A 144 9.45 -10.63 -15.30
N ASN A 145 10.72 -10.97 -15.57
CA ASN A 145 11.45 -12.00 -14.86
C ASN A 145 11.65 -11.67 -13.38
N ASN A 146 11.89 -10.39 -13.05
CA ASN A 146 11.95 -9.96 -11.65
C ASN A 146 10.59 -10.11 -10.95
N VAL A 147 9.48 -9.72 -11.59
CA VAL A 147 8.12 -9.96 -11.03
C VAL A 147 7.88 -11.45 -10.79
N ALA A 148 8.20 -12.31 -11.77
CA ALA A 148 8.02 -13.76 -11.64
C ALA A 148 8.85 -14.33 -10.48
N ARG A 149 10.12 -13.92 -10.37
CA ARG A 149 11.02 -14.34 -9.27
C ARG A 149 10.43 -14.03 -7.90
N GLU A 150 9.95 -12.80 -7.70
CA GLU A 150 9.41 -12.39 -6.41
C GLU A 150 8.05 -13.01 -6.11
N ALA A 151 7.18 -13.16 -7.12
CA ALA A 151 5.90 -13.84 -6.98
C ALA A 151 6.06 -15.34 -6.65
N ASP A 152 7.02 -16.02 -7.30
CA ASP A 152 7.38 -17.40 -6.98
C ASP A 152 7.94 -17.52 -5.56
N ALA A 153 8.74 -16.55 -5.11
CA ALA A 153 9.25 -16.52 -3.74
C ALA A 153 8.12 -16.41 -2.71
N LEU A 154 7.06 -15.64 -2.99
CA LEU A 154 5.87 -15.57 -2.13
C LEU A 154 5.12 -16.90 -2.01
N ILE A 155 5.12 -17.72 -3.06
CA ILE A 155 4.53 -19.06 -3.04
C ILE A 155 5.39 -20.04 -2.26
N ILE A 156 6.69 -20.09 -2.60
CA ILE A 156 7.58 -21.21 -2.24
C ILE A 156 8.25 -20.99 -0.88
N LYS A 157 8.66 -19.75 -0.60
CA LYS A 157 9.56 -19.44 0.53
C LYS A 157 8.89 -18.68 1.65
N HIS A 158 7.77 -18.01 1.37
CA HIS A 158 7.15 -17.14 2.34
C HIS A 158 6.40 -17.92 3.41
N ASN A 159 6.59 -17.49 4.66
CA ASN A 159 5.94 -18.10 5.81
C ASN A 159 4.42 -17.90 5.75
N LYS A 160 3.69 -18.91 6.22
CA LYS A 160 2.23 -18.86 6.37
C LYS A 160 1.85 -19.24 7.79
N THR A 161 0.81 -18.61 8.32
CA THR A 161 0.18 -19.06 9.55
C THR A 161 -0.47 -20.44 9.35
N PRO A 162 -0.82 -21.18 10.43
CA PRO A 162 -1.55 -22.44 10.32
C PRO A 162 -2.81 -22.42 9.44
N LYS A 163 -3.52 -21.29 9.37
CA LYS A 163 -4.69 -21.08 8.50
C LYS A 163 -4.37 -20.41 7.14
N GLY A 164 -3.10 -20.23 6.78
CA GLY A 164 -2.70 -19.86 5.43
C GLY A 164 -2.50 -18.37 5.13
N LEU A 165 -2.50 -17.50 6.14
CA LEU A 165 -2.14 -16.08 5.97
C LEU A 165 -0.64 -15.95 5.68
N LEU A 166 -0.26 -15.28 4.60
CA LEU A 166 1.13 -14.88 4.36
C LEU A 166 1.59 -14.00 5.53
N PHE A 167 2.67 -14.40 6.17
CA PHE A 167 3.09 -13.80 7.42
C PHE A 167 4.62 -13.77 7.53
N ASN A 168 5.20 -12.58 7.51
CA ASN A 168 6.63 -12.40 7.79
C ASN A 168 6.81 -12.09 9.30
N PRO A 169 7.47 -12.95 10.10
CA PRO A 169 7.64 -12.74 11.53
C PRO A 169 8.37 -11.46 11.94
N GLU A 170 9.12 -10.84 11.03
CA GLU A 170 9.87 -9.61 11.30
C GLU A 170 8.99 -8.36 11.19
N ILE A 171 8.08 -8.32 10.20
CA ILE A 171 7.29 -7.12 9.88
C ILE A 171 5.79 -7.30 10.13
N SER A 172 5.23 -8.49 9.93
CA SER A 172 3.79 -8.77 10.07
C SER A 172 3.30 -8.79 11.52
N LYS A 173 4.19 -8.56 12.50
CA LYS A 173 3.76 -8.23 13.87
C LYS A 173 2.90 -6.98 13.89
N TRP A 174 3.05 -6.07 12.93
CA TRP A 174 2.25 -4.85 12.79
C TRP A 174 1.52 -4.88 11.44
N GLY A 175 0.19 -4.92 11.48
CA GLY A 175 -0.61 -4.95 10.25
C GLY A 175 -0.36 -6.21 9.40
N SER A 176 -0.50 -7.40 9.99
CA SER A 176 -0.36 -8.67 9.26
C SER A 176 -1.28 -8.73 8.03
N LEU A 177 -2.54 -8.30 8.19
CA LEU A 177 -3.51 -8.27 7.09
C LEU A 177 -3.21 -7.17 6.06
N ARG A 178 -2.59 -6.05 6.45
CA ARG A 178 -2.08 -5.05 5.51
C ARG A 178 -1.04 -5.67 4.60
N TYR A 179 -0.04 -6.36 5.17
CA TYR A 179 1.01 -6.99 4.36
C TYR A 179 0.46 -8.09 3.46
N ALA A 180 -0.38 -8.98 3.99
CA ALA A 180 -1.06 -10.02 3.20
C ALA A 180 -1.87 -9.43 2.04
N SER A 181 -2.59 -8.32 2.28
CA SER A 181 -3.37 -7.64 1.26
C SER A 181 -2.48 -6.93 0.21
N ASN A 182 -1.36 -6.36 0.62
CA ASN A 182 -0.42 -5.75 -0.30
C ASN A 182 0.27 -6.80 -1.19
N TRP A 183 0.65 -7.96 -0.65
CA TRP A 183 1.12 -9.09 -1.44
C TRP A 183 0.03 -9.62 -2.38
N ALA A 184 -1.23 -9.70 -1.93
CA ALA A 184 -2.34 -10.06 -2.80
C ALA A 184 -2.51 -9.09 -3.97
N TYR A 185 -2.38 -7.77 -3.73
CA TYR A 185 -2.40 -6.76 -4.78
C TYR A 185 -1.28 -6.98 -5.81
N PHE A 186 -0.04 -7.19 -5.35
CA PHE A 186 1.10 -7.49 -6.22
C PHE A 186 0.89 -8.77 -7.04
N LEU A 187 0.45 -9.86 -6.39
CA LEU A 187 0.20 -11.15 -7.02
C LEU A 187 -0.92 -11.07 -8.07
N LEU A 188 -1.99 -10.32 -7.81
CA LEU A 188 -3.04 -10.05 -8.81
C LEU A 188 -2.52 -9.25 -10.01
N GLY A 189 -1.60 -8.31 -9.77
CA GLY A 189 -0.90 -7.60 -10.84
C GLY A 189 -0.01 -8.53 -11.67
N ALA A 190 0.79 -9.37 -11.01
CA ALA A 190 1.65 -10.36 -11.65
C ALA A 190 0.85 -11.38 -12.48
N ALA A 191 -0.27 -11.86 -11.94
CA ALA A 191 -1.18 -12.79 -12.61
C ALA A 191 -1.82 -12.22 -13.89
N ARG A 192 -1.80 -10.89 -14.06
CA ARG A 192 -2.42 -10.17 -15.18
C ARG A 192 -1.43 -9.52 -16.12
N LEU A 193 -0.13 -9.74 -15.92
CA LEU A 193 0.85 -9.31 -16.91
C LEU A 193 0.53 -9.93 -18.28
N ASP A 194 0.80 -9.17 -19.33
CA ASP A 194 0.58 -9.56 -20.72
C ASP A 194 1.91 -9.45 -21.47
N PRO A 195 2.45 -10.55 -22.01
CA PRO A 195 1.90 -11.91 -21.97
C PRO A 195 1.84 -12.51 -20.55
N PRO A 196 0.98 -13.51 -20.28
CA PRO A 196 0.89 -14.15 -18.96
C PRO A 196 2.21 -14.77 -18.49
N LEU A 197 2.52 -14.62 -17.20
CA LEU A 197 3.63 -15.34 -16.57
C LEU A 197 3.31 -16.84 -16.44
N PRO A 198 4.31 -17.73 -16.39
CA PRO A 198 4.07 -19.17 -16.30
C PRO A 198 3.14 -19.58 -15.15
N ASN A 199 3.38 -19.08 -13.94
CA ASN A 199 2.63 -19.42 -12.72
C ASN A 199 1.51 -18.42 -12.39
N HIS A 200 0.96 -17.73 -13.40
CA HIS A 200 -0.05 -16.67 -13.19
C HIS A 200 -1.31 -17.16 -12.46
N LYS A 201 -1.69 -18.44 -12.61
CA LYS A 201 -2.86 -19.01 -11.94
C LYS A 201 -2.61 -19.20 -10.45
N GLU A 202 -1.42 -19.69 -10.10
CA GLU A 202 -0.97 -19.89 -8.72
C GLU A 202 -0.84 -18.53 -8.00
N TYR A 203 -0.36 -17.49 -8.69
CA TYR A 203 -0.34 -16.13 -8.15
C TYR A 203 -1.75 -15.64 -7.83
N TYR A 204 -2.69 -15.85 -8.75
CA TYR A 204 -4.09 -15.49 -8.55
C TYR A 204 -4.70 -16.25 -7.35
N GLU A 205 -4.56 -17.57 -7.30
CA GLU A 205 -5.11 -18.41 -6.23
C GLU A 205 -4.57 -18.02 -4.86
N LEU A 206 -3.26 -17.77 -4.75
CA LEU A 206 -2.66 -17.30 -3.50
C LEU A 206 -3.24 -15.94 -3.07
N ALA A 207 -3.36 -15.00 -4.02
CA ALA A 207 -3.94 -13.68 -3.75
C ALA A 207 -5.39 -13.76 -3.26
N ILE A 208 -6.22 -14.59 -3.90
CA ILE A 208 -7.61 -14.79 -3.47
C ILE A 208 -7.67 -15.44 -2.10
N GLY A 209 -6.77 -16.38 -1.80
CA GLY A 209 -6.66 -16.94 -0.45
C GLY A 209 -6.38 -15.89 0.63
N GLN A 210 -5.55 -14.88 0.34
CA GLN A 210 -5.29 -13.80 1.29
C GLN A 210 -6.50 -12.88 1.49
N LEU A 211 -7.22 -12.55 0.41
CA LEU A 211 -8.46 -11.78 0.51
C LEU A 211 -9.55 -12.56 1.24
N GLY A 212 -9.71 -13.85 0.92
CA GLY A 212 -10.63 -14.76 1.59
C GLY A 212 -10.34 -14.86 3.09
N TYR A 213 -9.07 -14.95 3.49
CA TYR A 213 -8.65 -14.91 4.88
C TYR A 213 -9.16 -13.64 5.59
N ALA A 214 -8.90 -12.46 5.01
CA ALA A 214 -9.33 -11.18 5.56
C ALA A 214 -10.86 -11.05 5.64
N LEU A 215 -11.56 -11.62 4.66
CA LEU A 215 -13.01 -11.48 4.50
C LEU A 215 -13.82 -12.48 5.34
N GLY A 216 -13.33 -13.70 5.59
CA GLY A 216 -14.14 -14.67 6.33
C GLY A 216 -13.68 -16.13 6.40
N ASP A 217 -12.76 -16.58 5.54
CA ASP A 217 -12.51 -18.02 5.31
C ASP A 217 -12.04 -18.78 6.56
N THR A 218 -11.48 -18.05 7.53
CA THR A 218 -11.00 -18.62 8.80
C THR A 218 -12.06 -18.72 9.91
N GLY A 219 -13.32 -18.40 9.58
CA GLY A 219 -14.49 -18.46 10.46
C GLY A 219 -14.98 -17.11 10.99
N ARG A 220 -14.23 -16.03 10.73
CA ARG A 220 -14.59 -14.64 11.03
C ARG A 220 -14.05 -13.67 9.97
N SER A 221 -14.65 -12.51 9.85
CA SER A 221 -14.10 -11.39 9.09
C SER A 221 -13.12 -10.58 9.94
N PHE A 222 -12.19 -9.91 9.28
CA PHE A 222 -11.31 -8.90 9.85
C PHE A 222 -11.58 -7.50 9.28
N VAL A 223 -12.71 -7.34 8.56
CA VAL A 223 -13.15 -6.07 8.00
C VAL A 223 -14.32 -5.56 8.83
N VAL A 224 -14.17 -4.39 9.44
CA VAL A 224 -15.18 -3.79 10.32
C VAL A 224 -16.50 -3.62 9.58
N GLY A 225 -17.58 -4.12 10.20
CA GLY A 225 -18.94 -4.04 9.64
C GLY A 225 -19.23 -4.96 8.46
N PHE A 226 -18.37 -5.94 8.16
CA PHE A 226 -18.54 -6.85 7.03
C PHE A 226 -18.47 -8.32 7.44
N GLY A 227 -19.27 -9.18 6.79
CA GLY A 227 -19.17 -10.63 6.93
C GLY A 227 -19.55 -11.15 8.32
N LYS A 228 -19.00 -12.33 8.67
CA LYS A 228 -19.32 -13.05 9.91
C LYS A 228 -18.40 -12.59 11.05
N ASN A 229 -18.98 -12.21 12.19
CA ASN A 229 -18.23 -11.83 13.41
C ASN A 229 -17.07 -10.84 13.15
N PRO A 230 -17.32 -9.68 12.52
CA PRO A 230 -16.28 -8.68 12.27
C PRO A 230 -15.76 -8.04 13.56
N PRO A 231 -14.59 -7.38 13.51
CA PRO A 231 -14.11 -6.53 14.60
C PRO A 231 -15.13 -5.43 14.92
N THR A 232 -15.37 -5.21 16.21
CA THR A 232 -16.29 -4.21 16.74
C THR A 232 -15.59 -3.17 17.60
N GLN A 233 -14.33 -3.42 17.97
CA GLN A 233 -13.51 -2.55 18.81
C GLN A 233 -12.20 -2.12 18.13
N PRO A 234 -12.22 -1.56 16.89
CA PRO A 234 -10.99 -1.06 16.27
C PRO A 234 -10.40 0.09 17.11
N HIS A 235 -9.07 0.17 17.17
CA HIS A 235 -8.31 1.23 17.84
C HIS A 235 -8.46 2.56 17.09
N HIS A 236 -9.62 3.18 17.21
CA HIS A 236 -10.00 4.35 16.42
C HIS A 236 -10.88 5.31 17.21
N ARG A 237 -10.36 6.53 17.43
CA ARG A 237 -10.94 7.52 18.35
C ARG A 237 -12.32 8.00 17.94
N SER A 238 -12.51 8.39 16.68
CA SER A 238 -13.78 9.01 16.27
C SER A 238 -14.92 8.00 16.16
N SER A 239 -14.62 6.70 15.94
CA SER A 239 -15.67 5.68 15.92
C SER A 239 -16.02 5.16 17.32
N SER A 240 -15.10 5.22 18.29
CA SER A 240 -15.39 4.78 19.66
C SER A 240 -16.26 5.75 20.44
N CYS A 241 -16.12 7.05 20.17
CA CYS A 241 -16.75 8.14 20.90
C CYS A 241 -18.25 8.28 20.60
N SER A 242 -19.11 8.26 21.64
CA SER A 242 -20.52 8.61 21.48
C SER A 242 -20.69 10.14 21.40
N PRO A 243 -21.64 10.67 20.61
CA PRO A 243 -21.95 12.09 20.60
C PRO A 243 -22.28 12.63 22.00
N GLY A 244 -21.60 13.70 22.42
CA GLY A 244 -21.84 14.37 23.69
C GLY A 244 -21.18 13.75 24.93
N GLU A 245 -20.45 12.63 24.78
CA GLU A 245 -19.63 12.06 25.86
C GLU A 245 -18.23 12.69 25.88
N ASP A 246 -17.58 12.70 27.06
CA ASP A 246 -16.13 12.95 27.12
C ASP A 246 -15.39 11.72 26.61
N CYS A 247 -14.66 11.92 25.51
CA CYS A 247 -13.96 10.85 24.80
C CYS A 247 -12.47 10.79 25.10
N SER A 248 -12.03 11.46 26.17
CA SER A 248 -10.64 11.48 26.63
C SER A 248 -10.08 10.08 26.95
N SER A 249 -10.90 9.18 27.50
CA SER A 249 -10.52 7.81 27.92
C SER A 249 -11.06 6.70 27.01
N MET A 250 -11.83 7.03 25.97
CA MET A 250 -12.52 6.05 25.12
C MET A 250 -11.58 5.18 24.25
N GLY A 251 -10.29 5.54 24.16
CA GLY A 251 -9.28 4.70 23.52
C GLY A 251 -8.97 3.41 24.30
N GLU A 252 -9.31 3.35 25.60
CA GLU A 252 -8.94 2.26 26.51
C GLU A 252 -10.16 1.47 27.03
N ASP A 253 -11.38 2.02 26.93
CA ASP A 253 -12.61 1.35 27.36
C ASP A 253 -12.98 0.14 26.48
N THR A 254 -12.66 -1.07 26.91
CA THR A 254 -13.01 -2.30 26.18
C THR A 254 -14.30 -2.97 26.66
N SER A 255 -15.11 -2.28 27.48
CA SER A 255 -16.35 -2.84 28.04
C SER A 255 -17.50 -2.89 27.02
N ARG A 256 -17.39 -2.12 25.93
CA ARG A 256 -18.40 -2.02 24.87
C ARG A 256 -17.75 -1.85 23.48
N PRO A 257 -18.44 -2.29 22.41
CA PRO A 257 -18.10 -1.96 21.03
C PRO A 257 -17.89 -0.46 20.80
N ASN A 258 -17.21 -0.10 19.72
CA ASN A 258 -17.18 1.28 19.25
C ASN A 258 -18.61 1.75 18.94
N HIS A 259 -18.94 3.00 19.29
CA HIS A 259 -20.28 3.58 19.07
C HIS A 259 -20.69 3.56 17.60
N PHE A 260 -19.77 3.98 16.72
CA PHE A 260 -19.98 3.97 15.27
C PHE A 260 -19.28 2.77 14.63
N ILE A 261 -19.96 2.16 13.66
CA ILE A 261 -19.35 1.15 12.81
C ILE A 261 -18.43 1.85 11.81
N LEU A 262 -17.13 1.55 11.86
CA LEU A 262 -16.14 2.06 10.92
C LEU A 262 -16.09 1.19 9.66
N PHE A 263 -17.17 1.22 8.86
CA PHE A 263 -17.35 0.31 7.73
C PHE A 263 -16.13 0.23 6.81
N GLY A 264 -15.71 -1.00 6.51
CA GLY A 264 -14.65 -1.29 5.54
C GLY A 264 -13.23 -1.19 6.09
N ALA A 265 -13.02 -0.73 7.32
CA ALA A 265 -11.68 -0.68 7.90
C ALA A 265 -11.12 -2.10 8.08
N LEU A 266 -9.92 -2.33 7.54
CA LEU A 266 -9.17 -3.56 7.74
C LEU A 266 -8.35 -3.41 9.01
N VAL A 267 -8.58 -4.28 10.01
CA VAL A 267 -7.78 -4.26 11.23
C VAL A 267 -6.39 -4.85 11.00
N GLY A 268 -5.46 -4.58 11.91
CA GLY A 268 -4.09 -5.09 11.83
C GLY A 268 -4.01 -6.60 11.63
N GLY A 269 -4.85 -7.36 12.34
CA GLY A 269 -5.06 -8.79 12.09
C GLY A 269 -4.47 -9.72 13.15
N PRO A 270 -4.49 -11.03 12.90
CA PRO A 270 -4.01 -12.02 13.85
C PRO A 270 -2.48 -12.08 13.91
N ASN A 271 -1.97 -12.71 14.96
CA ASN A 271 -0.56 -13.07 15.08
C ASN A 271 -0.19 -14.28 14.19
N GLY A 272 1.07 -14.70 14.23
CA GLY A 272 1.60 -15.81 13.43
C GLY A 272 0.96 -17.19 13.66
N ASN A 273 0.10 -17.34 14.67
CA ASN A 273 -0.64 -18.56 15.01
C ASN A 273 -2.16 -18.39 14.83
N ASP A 274 -2.60 -17.41 14.03
CA ASP A 274 -4.01 -17.11 13.76
C ASP A 274 -4.82 -16.67 15.00
N GLN A 275 -4.15 -16.23 16.07
CA GLN A 275 -4.81 -15.74 17.28
C GLN A 275 -5.11 -14.25 17.14
N TYR A 276 -6.35 -13.88 17.48
CA TYR A 276 -6.84 -12.51 17.43
C TYR A 276 -7.89 -12.30 18.53
N ALA A 277 -7.77 -11.21 19.26
CA ALA A 277 -8.76 -10.69 20.19
C ALA A 277 -9.27 -9.34 19.70
N ASP A 278 -10.60 -9.14 19.72
CA ASP A 278 -11.22 -7.85 19.38
C ASP A 278 -11.17 -6.95 20.62
N SER A 279 -10.15 -6.10 20.69
CA SER A 279 -9.86 -5.26 21.85
C SER A 279 -9.31 -3.91 21.41
N ARG A 280 -10.00 -2.83 21.77
CA ARG A 280 -9.59 -1.46 21.41
C ARG A 280 -8.21 -1.09 21.93
N SER A 281 -7.81 -1.60 23.09
CA SER A 281 -6.49 -1.35 23.67
C SER A 281 -5.36 -2.10 22.97
N ASP A 282 -5.67 -3.13 22.18
CA ASP A 282 -4.70 -3.86 21.37
C ASP A 282 -4.47 -3.12 20.05
N TYR A 283 -3.62 -2.10 20.10
CA TYR A 283 -3.21 -1.33 18.93
C TYR A 283 -2.38 -2.14 17.91
N ILE A 284 -2.08 -3.42 18.17
CA ILE A 284 -1.38 -4.26 17.20
C ILE A 284 -2.41 -4.97 16.32
N ALA A 285 -3.32 -5.72 16.96
CA ALA A 285 -4.31 -6.52 16.26
C ALA A 285 -5.49 -5.67 15.74
N ASN A 286 -5.84 -4.58 16.43
CA ASN A 286 -7.03 -3.77 16.17
C ASN A 286 -6.74 -2.37 15.64
N GLU A 287 -5.48 -2.03 15.36
CA GLU A 287 -5.17 -0.81 14.62
C GLU A 287 -5.81 -0.83 13.24
N VAL A 288 -6.24 0.36 12.80
CA VAL A 288 -6.77 0.63 11.46
C VAL A 288 -6.04 1.86 10.94
N ALA A 289 -5.64 1.84 9.67
CA ALA A 289 -4.89 2.92 9.05
C ALA A 289 -5.19 3.01 7.55
N ILE A 290 -4.88 4.16 6.95
CA ILE A 290 -5.10 4.38 5.51
C ILE A 290 -4.26 3.39 4.68
N ASP A 291 -3.01 3.17 5.06
CA ASP A 291 -2.12 2.24 4.35
C ASP A 291 -2.52 0.78 4.52
N TYR A 292 -3.29 0.43 5.56
CA TYR A 292 -3.82 -0.93 5.75
C TYR A 292 -4.88 -1.24 4.68
N ASN A 293 -5.69 -0.24 4.34
CA ASN A 293 -6.76 -0.38 3.37
C ASN A 293 -6.31 -0.16 1.92
N ALA A 294 -5.16 0.48 1.66
CA ALA A 294 -4.72 0.85 0.31
C ALA A 294 -4.56 -0.37 -0.63
N GLY A 295 -3.65 -1.30 -0.31
CA GLY A 295 -3.46 -2.51 -1.11
C GLY A 295 -4.65 -3.45 -1.04
N PHE A 296 -5.35 -3.52 0.10
CA PHE A 296 -6.59 -4.29 0.24
C PHE A 296 -7.67 -3.84 -0.74
N GLN A 297 -7.96 -2.55 -0.81
CA GLN A 297 -8.96 -2.00 -1.72
C GLN A 297 -8.55 -2.21 -3.19
N GLY A 298 -7.26 -2.00 -3.51
CA GLY A 298 -6.72 -2.30 -4.84
C GLY A 298 -6.87 -3.77 -5.22
N ALA A 299 -6.59 -4.68 -4.29
CA ALA A 299 -6.72 -6.12 -4.50
C ALA A 299 -8.19 -6.56 -4.65
N ILE A 300 -9.11 -6.01 -3.87
CA ILE A 300 -10.56 -6.26 -4.02
C ILE A 300 -11.05 -5.81 -5.40
N ALA A 301 -10.64 -4.61 -5.85
CA ALA A 301 -10.96 -4.14 -7.20
C ALA A 301 -10.36 -5.05 -8.28
N GLY A 302 -9.09 -5.44 -8.12
CA GLY A 302 -8.40 -6.39 -9.00
C GLY A 302 -9.12 -7.74 -9.10
N TRP A 303 -9.52 -8.31 -7.96
CA TRP A 303 -10.26 -9.56 -7.90
C TRP A 303 -11.62 -9.44 -8.60
N LYS A 304 -12.40 -8.41 -8.30
CA LYS A 304 -13.68 -8.15 -8.97
C LYS A 304 -13.50 -8.09 -10.49
N CYS A 305 -12.46 -7.40 -10.96
CA CYS A 305 -12.15 -7.33 -12.37
C CYS A 305 -11.68 -8.65 -12.97
N TYR A 306 -11.04 -9.53 -12.20
CA TYR A 306 -10.69 -10.86 -12.67
C TYR A 306 -11.94 -11.73 -12.83
N ALA A 307 -12.83 -11.70 -11.83
CA ALA A 307 -14.10 -12.42 -11.85
C ALA A 307 -15.07 -11.95 -12.96
N MET A 308 -15.03 -10.67 -13.34
CA MET A 308 -15.87 -10.09 -14.39
C MET A 308 -15.28 -10.22 -15.82
N GLY A 309 -14.07 -10.75 -15.99
CA GLY A 309 -13.36 -10.80 -17.28
C GLY A 309 -12.94 -9.43 -17.82
N HIS A 310 -12.66 -9.32 -19.13
CA HIS A 310 -12.18 -8.08 -19.79
C HIS A 310 -13.14 -6.86 -19.69
N LYS A 311 -14.33 -7.00 -19.11
CA LYS A 311 -15.37 -5.97 -19.07
C LYS A 311 -15.13 -4.83 -18.06
N CYS A 312 -14.06 -4.89 -17.27
CA CYS A 312 -13.84 -3.92 -16.20
C CYS A 312 -13.41 -2.51 -16.64
N TRP A 313 -12.89 -2.36 -17.86
CA TRP A 313 -12.32 -1.08 -18.34
C TRP A 313 -13.30 -0.20 -19.11
N HIS A 314 -14.57 -0.59 -19.21
CA HIS A 314 -15.63 0.22 -19.85
C HIS A 314 -16.44 1.07 -18.85
N LEU A 315 -15.90 1.31 -17.65
CA LEU A 315 -16.51 2.18 -16.62
C LEU A 315 -15.69 3.46 -16.36
N GLY A 316 -14.88 3.87 -17.34
CA GLY A 316 -14.29 5.20 -17.45
C GLY A 316 -14.72 5.81 -18.77
#